data_AF-A0A9E4RDY3-F1
#
_entry.id   AF-A0A9E4RDY3-F1
#
_cell.length_a   1.000
_cell.length_b   1.000
_cell.length_c   1.000
_cell.angle_alpha   90.00
_cell.angle_beta   90.00
_cell.angle_gamma   90.00
#
_symmetry.space_group_name_H-M   'P 1'
#
loop_
_entity.id
_entity.type
_entity.pdbx_description
1 polymer ?
#
loop_
_entity_poly.entity_id
_entity_poly.type
_entity_poly.pdbx_seq_one_letter_code
_entity_poly.pdbx_strand_id
1 'polypeptide(L)'
;MDLCPPYLCLVTDRRQCAGRSLVDVVDQAVSGGVSMVQLREKDLPAGELYELGLELREVTRSQALLLINDKVDIAIACGADGVQLGEEGLSTEAAREA
;
A
#
# COMPACT_ATOMS: atom_id res chain seq x y z
N MET A 1 13.03 -8.97 4.12
CA MET A 1 13.40 -8.83 2.70
C MET A 1 14.45 -7.76 2.64
N ASP A 2 15.63 -8.05 2.11
CA ASP A 2 16.67 -7.03 1.98
C ASP A 2 16.35 -6.18 0.75
N LEU A 3 16.04 -4.91 0.98
CA LEU A 3 15.77 -3.98 -0.12
C LEU A 3 17.09 -3.66 -0.82
N CYS A 4 17.12 -3.72 -2.16
CA CYS A 4 18.30 -3.37 -2.95
C CYS A 4 18.13 -1.97 -3.56
N PRO A 5 19.05 -1.02 -3.30
CA PRO A 5 18.96 0.31 -3.87
C PRO A 5 19.27 0.31 -5.39
N PRO A 6 18.64 1.22 -6.17
CA PRO A 6 17.70 2.24 -5.73
C PRO A 6 16.32 1.66 -5.38
N TYR A 7 15.69 2.18 -4.33
CA TYR A 7 14.35 1.78 -3.94
C TYR A 7 13.32 2.45 -4.84
N LEU A 8 12.46 1.64 -5.47
CA LEU A 8 11.33 2.13 -6.25
C LEU A 8 10.05 1.92 -5.45
N CYS A 9 9.33 3.01 -5.19
CA CYS A 9 8.03 3.01 -4.54
C CYS A 9 6.94 3.42 -5.53
N LEU A 10 5.94 2.55 -5.71
CA LEU A 10 4.74 2.83 -6.48
C LEU A 10 3.66 3.38 -5.54
N VAL A 11 3.18 4.59 -5.81
CA VAL A 11 2.00 5.15 -5.15
C VAL A 11 0.79 4.91 -6.04
N THR A 12 -0.24 4.24 -5.52
CA THR A 12 -1.38 3.83 -6.34
C THR A 12 -2.33 4.98 -6.68
N ASP A 13 -2.99 4.85 -7.82
CA ASP A 13 -4.21 5.58 -8.20
C ASP A 13 -5.00 4.72 -9.19
N ARG A 14 -6.10 4.11 -8.74
CA ARG A 14 -6.91 3.21 -9.56
C ARG A 14 -7.47 3.87 -10.82
N ARG A 15 -7.58 5.21 -10.85
CA ARG A 15 -8.08 5.96 -12.01
C ARG A 15 -7.06 6.06 -13.14
N GLN A 16 -5.79 5.76 -12.86
CA GLN A 16 -4.69 5.82 -13.83
C GLN A 16 -4.28 4.45 -14.39
N CYS A 17 -5.09 3.40 -14.16
CA CYS A 17 -4.78 2.03 -14.59
C CYS A 17 -5.06 1.73 -16.08
N ALA A 18 -5.57 2.70 -16.85
CA ALA A 18 -5.89 2.56 -18.27
C ALA A 18 -6.79 1.35 -18.59
N GLY A 19 -7.82 1.11 -17.76
CA GLY A 19 -8.80 0.04 -17.93
C GLY A 19 -8.39 -1.32 -17.33
N ARG A 20 -7.19 -1.44 -16.77
CA ARG A 20 -6.76 -2.61 -15.98
C ARG A 20 -7.22 -2.49 -14.53
N SER A 21 -7.31 -3.61 -13.83
CA SER A 21 -7.47 -3.58 -12.37
C SER A 21 -6.20 -3.01 -11.72
N LEU A 22 -6.35 -2.36 -10.56
CA LEU A 22 -5.19 -1.86 -9.82
C LEU A 22 -4.28 -3.02 -9.37
N VAL A 23 -4.87 -4.14 -8.98
CA VAL A 23 -4.14 -5.33 -8.51
C VAL A 23 -3.24 -5.87 -9.61
N ASP A 24 -3.72 -5.99 -10.86
CA ASP A 24 -2.91 -6.43 -12.00
C ASP A 24 -1.75 -5.47 -12.29
N VAL A 25 -2.00 -4.16 -12.15
CA VAL A 25 -0.95 -3.14 -12.35
C VAL A 25 0.13 -3.26 -11.27
N VAL A 26 -0.26 -3.45 -10.01
CA VAL A 26 0.67 -3.62 -8.90
C VAL A 26 1.45 -4.92 -9.04
N ASP A 27 0.81 -6.04 -9.37
CA ASP A 27 1.46 -7.33 -9.57
C ASP A 27 2.53 -7.27 -10.67
N GLN A 28 2.20 -6.65 -11.80
CA GLN A 28 3.16 -6.42 -12.89
C GLN A 28 4.32 -5.50 -12.47
N ALA A 29 4.03 -4.46 -11.69
CA ALA A 29 5.04 -3.51 -11.23
C ALA A 29 6.02 -4.16 -10.23
N VAL A 30 5.49 -4.95 -9.28
CA VAL A 30 6.28 -5.72 -8.31
C VAL A 30 7.15 -6.75 -9.03
N SER A 31 6.57 -7.50 -9.97
CA SER A 31 7.32 -8.43 -10.84
C SER A 31 8.42 -7.73 -11.65
N GLY A 32 8.23 -6.45 -11.98
CA GLY A 32 9.21 -5.60 -12.67
C GLY A 32 10.28 -4.98 -11.77
N GLY A 33 10.25 -5.20 -10.46
CA GLY A 33 11.26 -4.71 -9.51
C GLY A 33 10.82 -3.57 -8.61
N VAL A 34 9.53 -3.20 -8.58
CA VAL A 34 9.01 -2.32 -7.52
C VAL A 34 9.15 -3.02 -6.17
N SER A 35 9.89 -2.38 -5.27
CA SER A 35 10.19 -2.92 -3.94
C SER A 35 9.23 -2.45 -2.84
N MET A 36 8.40 -1.45 -3.14
CA MET A 36 7.46 -0.85 -2.19
C MET A 36 6.20 -0.34 -2.91
N VAL A 37 5.05 -0.57 -2.32
CA VAL A 37 3.75 -0.14 -2.83
C VAL A 37 3.03 0.62 -1.73
N GLN A 38 2.64 1.86 -2.01
CA GLN A 38 1.79 2.66 -1.14
C GLN A 38 0.36 2.66 -1.69
N LEU A 39 -0.55 1.94 -1.03
CA LEU A 39 -1.98 1.98 -1.34
C LEU A 39 -2.57 3.32 -0.90
N ARG A 40 -2.95 4.14 -1.88
CA ARG A 40 -3.48 5.49 -1.70
C ARG A 40 -4.74 5.72 -2.52
N GLU A 41 -5.90 5.39 -1.94
CA GLU A 41 -7.21 5.64 -2.54
C GLU A 41 -8.05 6.52 -1.60
N LYS A 42 -7.98 7.84 -1.79
CA LYS A 42 -8.57 8.82 -0.85
C LYS A 42 -10.10 8.86 -0.86
N ASP A 43 -10.71 8.34 -1.92
CA ASP A 43 -12.14 8.37 -2.17
C ASP A 43 -12.84 7.03 -1.90
N LEU A 44 -12.11 5.99 -1.50
CA LEU A 44 -12.71 4.72 -1.11
C LEU A 44 -13.23 4.76 0.34
N PRO A 45 -14.43 4.21 0.61
CA PRO A 45 -14.85 3.88 1.95
C PRO A 45 -13.89 2.90 2.63
N ALA A 46 -13.84 2.91 3.96
CA ALA A 46 -12.92 2.08 4.73
C ALA A 46 -13.00 0.58 4.41
N GLY A 47 -14.23 0.05 4.23
CA GLY A 47 -14.42 -1.37 3.88
C GLY A 47 -13.85 -1.72 2.51
N GLU A 48 -14.09 -0.89 1.49
CA GLU A 48 -13.55 -1.11 0.15
C GLU A 48 -12.02 -0.96 0.12
N LEU A 49 -11.48 -0.02 0.89
CA LEU A 49 -10.04 0.15 1.05
C LEU A 49 -9.40 -1.06 1.74
N TYR A 50 -10.07 -1.65 2.72
CA TYR A 50 -9.62 -2.87 3.41
C TYR A 50 -9.56 -4.06 2.46
N GLU A 51 -10.63 -4.33 1.71
CA GLU A 51 -10.67 -5.43 0.73
C GLU A 51 -9.57 -5.26 -0.32
N LEU A 52 -9.41 -4.05 -0.87
CA LEU A 52 -8.32 -3.76 -1.80
C LEU A 52 -6.94 -3.92 -1.15
N GLY A 53 -6.80 -3.58 0.13
CA GLY A 53 -5.60 -3.84 0.93
C GLY A 53 -5.26 -5.32 1.04
N LEU A 54 -6.26 -6.18 1.24
CA LEU A 54 -6.09 -7.65 1.25
C LEU A 54 -5.63 -8.16 -0.13
N GLU A 55 -6.28 -7.71 -1.20
CA GLU A 55 -5.90 -8.10 -2.57
C GLU A 55 -4.46 -7.69 -2.89
N LEU A 56 -4.06 -6.46 -2.55
CA LEU A 56 -2.69 -5.98 -2.74
C LEU A 56 -1.69 -6.69 -1.82
N ARG A 57 -2.09 -7.08 -0.61
CA ARG A 57 -1.24 -7.86 0.30
C ARG A 57 -0.85 -9.19 -0.33
N GLU A 58 -1.74 -9.87 -1.03
CA GLU A 58 -1.45 -11.16 -1.67
C GLU A 58 -0.37 -11.02 -2.76
N VAL A 59 -0.47 -10.02 -3.64
CA VAL A 59 0.50 -9.84 -4.74
C VAL A 59 1.83 -9.24 -4.27
N THR A 60 1.82 -8.46 -3.18
CA THR A 60 3.05 -7.89 -2.61
C THR A 60 3.75 -8.84 -1.64
N ARG A 61 3.06 -9.85 -1.10
CA ARG A 61 3.62 -10.77 -0.09
C ARG A 61 4.93 -11.36 -0.59
N SER A 62 5.97 -11.24 0.23
CA SER A 62 7.33 -11.74 -0.06
C SER A 62 8.06 -11.09 -1.23
N GLN A 63 7.48 -10.10 -1.93
CA GLN A 63 8.10 -9.45 -3.09
C GLN A 63 8.29 -7.93 -2.94
N ALA A 64 7.37 -7.25 -2.25
CA ALA A 64 7.44 -5.82 -1.99
C ALA A 64 6.85 -5.49 -0.62
N LEU A 65 7.24 -4.34 -0.06
CA LEU A 65 6.58 -3.79 1.12
C LEU A 65 5.25 -3.17 0.72
N LEU A 66 4.18 -3.46 1.46
CA LEU A 66 2.90 -2.78 1.34
C LEU A 66 2.74 -1.74 2.44
N LEU A 67 2.48 -0.50 2.07
CA LEU A 67 2.16 0.61 2.97
C LEU A 67 0.75 1.11 2.71
N ILE A 68 -0.03 1.39 3.76
CA ILE A 68 -1.33 2.06 3.63
C ILE A 68 -1.17 3.55 3.89
N ASN A 69 -1.77 4.40 3.05
CA ASN A 69 -1.77 5.84 3.26
C ASN A 69 -2.76 6.23 4.39
N ASP A 70 -2.27 6.87 5.45
CA ASP A 70 -2.96 7.46 6.62
C ASP A 70 -3.79 6.51 7.50
N LYS A 71 -4.30 5.40 6.96
CA LYS A 71 -5.25 4.52 7.64
C LYS A 71 -4.55 3.41 8.42
N VAL A 72 -4.11 3.74 9.63
CA VAL A 72 -3.40 2.82 10.55
C VAL A 72 -4.22 1.57 10.86
N ASP A 73 -5.52 1.73 11.13
CA ASP A 73 -6.47 0.66 11.38
C ASP A 73 -6.53 -0.34 10.20
N ILE A 74 -6.62 0.17 8.98
CA ILE A 74 -6.63 -0.63 7.76
C ILE A 74 -5.27 -1.33 7.56
N ALA A 75 -4.16 -0.63 7.79
CA ALA A 75 -2.82 -1.20 7.70
C ALA A 75 -2.65 -2.42 8.60
N ILE A 76 -3.09 -2.31 9.85
CA ILE A 76 -3.06 -3.42 10.82
C ILE A 76 -3.99 -4.54 10.35
N ALA A 77 -5.23 -4.21 9.99
CA ALA A 77 -6.23 -5.20 9.64
C ALA A 77 -5.85 -6.04 8.41
N CYS A 78 -5.25 -5.43 7.37
CA CYS A 78 -4.84 -6.15 6.15
C CYS A 78 -3.42 -6.75 6.24
N GLY A 79 -2.71 -6.56 7.35
CA GLY A 79 -1.35 -7.05 7.53
C GLY A 79 -0.33 -6.35 6.61
N ALA A 80 -0.50 -5.05 6.38
CA ALA A 80 0.47 -4.22 5.69
C ALA A 80 1.79 -4.14 6.47
N ASP A 81 2.89 -3.86 5.77
CA ASP A 81 4.22 -3.73 6.36
C ASP A 81 4.44 -2.36 7.02
N GLY A 82 3.52 -1.41 6.80
CA GLY A 82 3.54 -0.13 7.48
C GLY A 82 2.44 0.84 7.02
N VAL A 83 2.55 2.06 7.50
CA VAL A 83 1.66 3.18 7.19
C VAL A 83 2.51 4.37 6.75
N GLN A 84 2.05 5.10 5.73
CA GLN A 84 2.57 6.43 5.43
C GLN A 84 1.63 7.46 6.04
N LEU A 85 2.15 8.37 6.85
CA LEU A 85 1.37 9.40 7.54
C LEU A 85 1.59 10.76 6.85
N GLY A 86 0.51 11.43 6.49
CA GLY A 86 0.51 12.82 6.05
C GLY A 86 0.72 13.80 7.22
N GLU A 87 1.01 15.06 6.90
CA GLU A 87 1.30 16.11 7.88
C GLU A 87 0.14 16.37 8.86
N GLU A 88 -1.10 16.21 8.39
CA GLU A 88 -2.33 16.38 9.20
C GLU A 88 -2.83 15.06 9.81
N GLY A 89 -2.10 13.96 9.60
CA GLY A 89 -2.45 12.63 10.09
C GLY A 89 -2.12 12.42 11.57
N LEU A 90 -2.19 11.15 12.00
CA LEU A 90 -1.70 10.77 13.32
C LEU A 90 -0.20 11.09 13.46
N SER A 91 0.24 11.43 14.68
CA SER A 91 1.67 11.52 14.95
C SER A 91 2.32 10.14 14.86
N THR A 92 3.63 10.10 14.62
CA THR A 92 4.39 8.84 14.58
C THR A 92 4.36 8.11 15.92
N GLU A 93 4.23 8.81 17.03
CA GLU A 93 4.09 8.24 18.37
C GLU A 93 2.75 7.52 18.47
N ALA A 94 1.64 8.20 18.16
CA ALA A 94 0.30 7.62 18.23
C ALA A 94 0.15 6.42 17.29
N ALA A 95 0.72 6.48 16.08
CA ALA A 95 0.67 5.37 15.13
C ALA A 95 1.44 4.12 15.60
N ARG A 96 2.45 4.25 16.47
CA ARG A 96 3.19 3.12 17.03
C ARG A 96 2.50 2.46 18.22
N GLU A 97 1.53 3.15 18.83
CA GLU A 97 0.76 2.66 19.98
C GLU A 97 -0.54 1.94 19.58
N ALA A 98 -0.87 1.93 18.28
CA ALA A 98 -2.08 1.33 17.72
C ALA A 98 -2.02 -0.21 17.64
#